data_AF-A0A818K0J4-F1
#
_entry.id   AF-A0A818K0J4-F1
#
_cell.length_a   1.000
_cell.length_b   1.000
_cell.length_c   1.000
_cell.angle_alpha   90.00
_cell.angle_beta   90.00
_cell.angle_gamma   90.00
#
_symmetry.space_group_name_H-M   'P 1'
#
loop_
_entity.id
_entity.type
_entity.pdbx_description
1 polymer ?
#
loop_
_entity_poly.entity_id
_entity_poly.type
_entity_poly.pdbx_seq_one_letter_code
_entity_poly.pdbx_strand_id
1 'polypeptide(L)'
;MQVSLDAVKHVFINRIEVIDCDAKLADVWPIENVWGILKEKLRGREYSHIEQLKNDIKKEWQKFSVSLCQQMMDKIPARLKLVIDQGGYALRERLIHIHLNARWKPNGVTVAGGNGKGTGINQLSMPSGLYVDDEQTIYVADRENHRIVEWKPGATSGQVVAGGNGAGSNANQLYQPFDVIVDKESDSLIICDQGNKRVVRWPRRNGISGETIISNIFCRGLTMDDDGSLYIIDNGNYEVRRYRRGESKGTLVAGGHGIRHDPGQLFEPQYIAVDKDHAVYVSEHGQSRVTKWVKGVEGRIIVAGGNGKGPELTRMIVRSYKFST
;
A
#
# COMPACT_ATOMS: atom_id res chain seq x y z
N MET A 1 22.59 -34.47 -18.96
CA MET A 1 22.55 -33.39 -19.96
C MET A 1 22.39 -34.03 -21.34
N GLN A 2 21.17 -34.48 -21.69
CA GLN A 2 20.82 -34.99 -23.04
C GLN A 2 19.28 -35.07 -23.23
N VAL A 3 18.48 -34.38 -22.40
CA VAL A 3 17.00 -34.48 -22.44
C VAL A 3 16.36 -33.23 -23.07
N SER A 4 17.16 -32.27 -23.59
CA SER A 4 16.63 -30.94 -23.94
C SER A 4 16.50 -30.63 -25.44
N LEU A 5 16.89 -31.51 -26.37
CA LEU A 5 16.75 -31.19 -27.80
C LEU A 5 15.48 -31.79 -28.44
N ASP A 6 15.07 -33.00 -28.05
CA ASP A 6 13.92 -33.65 -28.68
C ASP A 6 12.59 -33.08 -28.20
N ALA A 7 12.50 -32.67 -26.92
CA ALA A 7 11.33 -31.99 -26.39
C ALA A 7 11.10 -30.61 -27.05
N VAL A 8 12.17 -29.86 -27.31
CA VAL A 8 12.10 -28.55 -27.96
C VAL A 8 11.66 -28.69 -29.42
N LYS A 9 12.18 -29.68 -30.15
CA LYS A 9 11.74 -29.97 -31.53
C LYS A 9 10.25 -30.35 -31.60
N HIS A 10 9.76 -31.12 -30.62
CA HIS A 10 8.37 -31.55 -30.58
C HIS A 10 7.38 -30.40 -30.36
N VAL A 11 7.76 -29.38 -29.56
CA VAL A 11 6.95 -28.19 -29.29
C VAL A 11 6.84 -27.28 -30.52
N PHE A 12 7.94 -27.09 -31.27
CA PHE A 12 7.96 -26.24 -32.46
C PHE A 12 7.23 -26.84 -33.67
N ILE A 13 7.27 -28.17 -33.84
CA ILE A 13 6.59 -28.84 -34.96
C ILE A 13 5.05 -28.82 -34.79
N ASN A 14 4.56 -28.88 -33.55
CA ASN A 14 3.12 -29.03 -33.27
C ASN A 14 2.37 -27.72 -33.01
N ARG A 15 3.01 -26.55 -33.18
CA ARG A 15 2.41 -25.22 -32.92
C ARG A 15 1.65 -25.15 -31.58
N ILE A 16 2.23 -25.71 -30.53
CA ILE A 16 1.67 -25.61 -29.18
C ILE A 16 1.93 -24.17 -28.71
N GLU A 17 0.89 -23.40 -28.40
CA GLU A 17 1.04 -22.10 -27.76
C GLU A 17 1.74 -22.28 -26.40
N VAL A 18 2.94 -21.72 -26.28
CA VAL A 18 3.72 -21.75 -25.04
C VAL A 18 3.44 -20.45 -24.29
N ILE A 19 2.96 -20.57 -23.05
CA ILE A 19 2.74 -19.43 -22.16
C ILE A 19 4.09 -18.82 -21.80
N ASP A 20 4.19 -17.49 -21.87
CA ASP A 20 5.42 -16.76 -21.57
C ASP A 20 5.91 -17.08 -20.14
N CYS A 21 7.19 -17.39 -20.02
CA CYS A 21 7.76 -17.96 -18.81
C CYS A 21 8.07 -16.87 -17.78
N ASP A 22 7.10 -16.57 -16.90
CA ASP A 22 7.40 -15.84 -15.68
C ASP A 22 8.03 -16.78 -14.65
N ALA A 23 9.33 -16.65 -14.45
CA ALA A 23 10.14 -17.38 -13.46
C ALA A 23 9.69 -17.18 -11.98
N LYS A 24 8.57 -16.48 -11.75
CA LYS A 24 8.00 -16.18 -10.42
C LYS A 24 6.96 -17.21 -9.95
N LEU A 25 6.60 -18.21 -10.75
CA LEU A 25 5.64 -19.26 -10.37
C LEU A 25 6.32 -20.45 -9.67
N ALA A 26 6.78 -20.26 -8.44
CA ALA A 26 7.49 -21.29 -7.65
C ALA A 26 6.68 -22.60 -7.40
N ASP A 27 5.36 -22.61 -7.59
CA ASP A 27 4.51 -23.78 -7.28
C ASP A 27 4.26 -24.75 -8.42
N VAL A 28 4.46 -24.30 -9.66
CA VAL A 28 4.26 -25.12 -10.85
C VAL A 28 5.47 -26.02 -11.09
N TRP A 29 6.65 -25.58 -10.65
CA TRP A 29 7.93 -26.28 -10.85
C TRP A 29 8.35 -27.03 -9.58
N PRO A 30 8.43 -28.37 -9.59
CA PRO A 30 8.84 -29.16 -8.42
C PRO A 30 10.22 -28.78 -7.87
N ILE A 31 11.12 -28.28 -8.71
CA ILE A 31 12.48 -27.91 -8.32
C ILE A 31 12.49 -26.73 -7.33
N GLU A 32 11.60 -25.76 -7.49
CA GLU A 32 11.45 -24.63 -6.57
C GLU A 32 10.90 -25.08 -5.21
N ASN A 33 10.03 -26.10 -5.21
CA ASN A 33 9.58 -26.72 -3.98
C ASN A 33 10.71 -27.48 -3.26
N VAL A 34 11.61 -28.15 -4.00
CA VAL A 34 12.82 -28.78 -3.44
C VAL A 34 13.75 -27.73 -2.83
N TRP A 35 13.97 -26.61 -3.52
CA TRP A 35 14.74 -25.47 -2.99
C TRP A 35 14.10 -24.87 -1.75
N GLY A 36 12.77 -24.75 -1.71
CA GLY A 36 12.05 -24.32 -0.51
C GLY A 36 12.26 -25.24 0.69
N ILE A 37 12.21 -26.57 0.49
CA ILE A 37 12.46 -27.55 1.55
C ILE A 37 13.92 -27.45 2.04
N LEU A 38 14.87 -27.29 1.12
CA LEU A 38 16.28 -27.09 1.47
C LEU A 38 16.49 -25.82 2.30
N LYS A 39 15.92 -24.69 1.88
CA LYS A 39 16.00 -23.43 2.62
C LYS A 39 15.45 -23.57 4.04
N GLU A 40 14.31 -24.23 4.21
CA GLU A 40 13.74 -24.46 5.56
C GLU A 40 14.60 -25.39 6.41
N LYS A 41 15.21 -26.44 5.83
CA LYS A 41 16.11 -27.34 6.58
C LYS A 41 17.43 -26.69 7.01
N LEU A 42 17.87 -25.68 6.26
CA LEU A 42 19.09 -24.92 6.55
C LEU A 42 18.81 -23.65 7.37
N ARG A 43 17.53 -23.33 7.61
CA ARG A 43 17.11 -22.14 8.34
C ARG A 43 17.57 -22.21 9.79
N GLY A 44 18.15 -21.12 10.29
CA GLY A 44 18.67 -21.01 11.66
C GLY A 44 20.09 -21.57 11.86
N ARG A 45 20.75 -22.03 10.79
CA ARG A 45 22.19 -22.36 10.82
C ARG A 45 23.00 -21.12 10.43
N GLU A 46 23.99 -20.78 11.23
CA GLU A 46 24.95 -19.73 10.92
C GLU A 46 26.20 -20.35 10.28
N TYR A 47 26.67 -19.74 9.19
CA TYR A 47 27.85 -20.21 8.47
C TYR A 47 28.88 -19.10 8.43
N SER A 48 30.10 -19.38 8.89
CA SER A 48 31.22 -18.43 8.83
C SER A 48 31.92 -18.43 7.46
N HIS A 49 31.77 -19.50 6.67
CA HIS A 49 32.41 -19.65 5.36
C HIS A 49 31.50 -20.31 4.31
N ILE A 50 31.59 -19.84 3.06
CA ILE A 50 30.75 -20.29 1.94
C ILE A 50 30.91 -21.79 1.61
N GLU A 51 32.10 -22.36 1.82
CA GLU A 51 32.36 -23.78 1.56
C GLU A 51 31.65 -24.70 2.56
N GLN A 52 31.41 -24.25 3.79
CA GLN A 52 30.60 -24.99 4.75
C GLN A 52 29.13 -25.02 4.32
N LEU A 53 28.59 -23.88 3.87
CA LEU A 53 27.24 -23.81 3.32
C LEU A 53 27.06 -24.73 2.10
N LYS A 54 28.01 -24.72 1.15
CA LYS A 54 27.96 -25.60 -0.03
C LYS A 54 27.94 -27.08 0.34
N ASN A 55 28.78 -27.49 1.29
CA ASN A 55 28.84 -28.88 1.73
C ASN A 55 27.55 -29.32 2.43
N ASP A 56 26.95 -28.46 3.24
CA ASP A 56 25.69 -28.76 3.93
C ASP A 56 24.49 -28.80 2.97
N ILE A 57 24.44 -27.89 1.98
CA ILE A 57 23.47 -27.96 0.89
C ILE A 57 23.59 -29.30 0.17
N LYS A 58 24.82 -29.72 -0.18
CA LYS A 58 25.06 -30.98 -0.91
C LYS A 58 24.63 -32.21 -0.09
N LYS A 59 24.90 -32.22 1.22
CA LYS A 59 24.47 -33.29 2.14
C LYS A 59 22.96 -33.38 2.24
N GLU A 60 22.26 -32.25 2.39
CA GLU A 60 20.79 -32.24 2.45
C GLU A 60 20.16 -32.57 1.08
N TRP A 61 20.79 -32.15 -0.02
CA TRP A 61 20.36 -32.50 -1.39
C TRP A 61 20.37 -34.01 -1.65
N GLN A 62 21.39 -34.71 -1.16
CA GLN A 62 21.52 -36.16 -1.32
C GLN A 62 20.44 -36.96 -0.57
N LYS A 63 19.73 -36.35 0.39
CA LYS A 63 18.65 -37.00 1.14
C LYS A 63 17.30 -37.00 0.41
N PHE A 64 17.18 -36.28 -0.71
CA PHE A 64 15.95 -36.30 -1.50
C PHE A 64 15.86 -37.61 -2.30
N SER A 65 14.85 -38.43 -1.99
CA SER A 65 14.60 -39.67 -2.71
C SER A 65 13.88 -39.41 -4.02
N VAL A 66 14.07 -40.30 -5.00
CA VAL A 66 13.34 -40.29 -6.28
C VAL A 66 11.82 -40.37 -6.05
N SER A 67 11.38 -41.10 -5.02
CA SER A 67 9.97 -41.21 -4.64
C SER A 67 9.35 -39.87 -4.20
N LEU A 68 10.11 -39.02 -3.50
CA LEU A 68 9.65 -37.69 -3.10
C LEU A 68 9.50 -36.79 -4.32
N CYS A 69 10.46 -36.83 -5.25
CA CYS A 69 10.36 -36.11 -6.53
C CYS A 69 9.15 -36.57 -7.35
N GLN A 70 8.87 -37.88 -7.37
CA GLN A 70 7.70 -38.44 -8.08
C GLN A 70 6.39 -37.94 -7.46
N GLN A 71 6.24 -37.97 -6.13
CA GLN A 71 5.06 -37.45 -5.44
C GLN A 71 4.82 -35.96 -5.71
N MET A 72 5.87 -35.18 -5.97
CA MET A 72 5.75 -33.76 -6.33
C MET A 72 5.28 -33.60 -7.78
N MET A 73 5.80 -34.43 -8.70
CA MET A 73 5.36 -34.49 -10.10
C MET A 73 3.90 -34.90 -10.24
N ASP A 74 3.46 -35.89 -9.46
CA ASP A 74 2.07 -36.40 -9.51
C ASP A 74 1.03 -35.36 -9.09
N LYS A 75 1.45 -34.34 -8.33
CA LYS A 75 0.60 -33.23 -7.88
C LYS A 75 0.52 -32.07 -8.89
N ILE A 76 1.37 -32.06 -9.93
CA ILE A 76 1.40 -30.98 -10.93
C ILE A 76 0.05 -30.85 -11.67
N PRO A 77 -0.59 -31.92 -12.18
CA PRO A 77 -1.83 -31.78 -12.95
C PRO A 77 -2.95 -31.13 -12.14
N ALA A 78 -3.09 -31.49 -10.86
CA ALA A 78 -4.08 -30.90 -9.97
C ALA A 78 -3.81 -29.42 -9.68
N ARG A 79 -2.53 -29.03 -9.56
CA ARG A 79 -2.12 -27.63 -9.35
C ARG A 79 -2.32 -26.79 -10.60
N LEU A 80 -1.96 -27.30 -11.77
CA LEU A 80 -2.20 -26.62 -13.05
C LEU A 80 -3.69 -26.38 -13.27
N LYS A 81 -4.53 -27.39 -12.96
CA LYS A 81 -5.99 -27.22 -13.00
C LYS A 81 -6.46 -26.08 -12.09
N LEU A 82 -5.96 -26.01 -10.86
CA LEU A 82 -6.29 -24.91 -9.94
C LEU A 82 -5.87 -23.53 -10.47
N VAL A 83 -4.69 -23.43 -11.09
CA VAL A 83 -4.19 -22.18 -11.68
C VAL A 83 -5.06 -21.73 -12.84
N ILE A 84 -5.47 -22.67 -13.71
CA ILE A 84 -6.36 -22.41 -14.83
C ILE A 84 -7.74 -21.97 -14.32
N ASP A 85 -8.30 -22.69 -13.34
CA ASP A 85 -9.60 -22.36 -12.73
C ASP A 85 -9.58 -21.00 -11.99
N GLN A 86 -8.40 -20.55 -11.53
CA GLN A 86 -8.20 -19.27 -10.82
C GLN A 86 -7.68 -18.13 -11.71
N GLY A 87 -7.58 -18.33 -13.02
CA GLY A 87 -7.17 -17.28 -13.96
C GLY A 87 -5.69 -16.88 -13.87
N GLY A 88 -4.79 -17.82 -13.53
CA GLY A 88 -3.34 -17.66 -13.73
C GLY A 88 -2.47 -17.52 -12.48
N TYR A 89 -3.03 -17.49 -11.26
CA TYR A 89 -2.24 -17.34 -10.03
C TYR A 89 -2.15 -18.64 -9.22
N ALA A 90 -0.95 -19.22 -9.12
CA ALA A 90 -0.65 -20.35 -8.22
C ALA A 90 -0.17 -19.84 -6.86
N LEU A 91 -0.77 -20.33 -5.78
CA LEU A 91 -0.51 -19.88 -4.42
C LEU A 91 0.76 -20.48 -3.79
N ARG A 92 1.82 -19.66 -3.67
CA ARG A 92 2.72 -19.65 -2.51
C ARG A 92 3.18 -18.23 -2.25
N GLU A 93 2.57 -17.64 -1.25
CA GLU A 93 3.38 -17.18 -0.13
C GLU A 93 2.70 -17.67 1.15
N ARG A 94 3.47 -17.78 2.23
CA ARG A 94 2.99 -17.89 3.61
C ARG A 94 2.19 -16.63 3.99
N LEU A 95 1.09 -16.40 3.28
CA LEU A 95 0.08 -15.44 3.60
C LEU A 95 -0.70 -16.04 4.75
N ILE A 96 -0.43 -15.53 5.96
CA ILE A 96 -1.44 -15.09 6.91
C ILE A 96 -2.84 -15.50 6.43
N HIS A 97 -3.50 -16.39 7.15
CA HIS A 97 -4.90 -16.74 6.95
C HIS A 97 -5.80 -15.50 7.11
N ILE A 98 -5.71 -14.54 6.21
CA ILE A 98 -6.78 -13.59 6.00
C ILE A 98 -7.71 -14.37 5.11
N HIS A 99 -8.59 -15.13 5.77
CA HIS A 99 -9.59 -15.97 5.18
C HIS A 99 -10.15 -15.26 3.95
N LEU A 100 -10.09 -15.89 2.78
CA LEU A 100 -10.75 -15.37 1.57
C LEU A 100 -12.28 -15.23 1.75
N ASN A 101 -12.79 -15.72 2.89
CA ASN A 101 -14.15 -15.57 3.40
C ASN A 101 -14.24 -14.75 4.70
N ALA A 102 -13.22 -13.96 5.06
CA ALA A 102 -13.28 -13.00 6.15
C ALA A 102 -14.32 -11.94 5.78
N ARG A 103 -15.57 -12.23 6.08
CA ARG A 103 -16.62 -11.23 6.12
C ARG A 103 -16.26 -10.32 7.27
N TRP A 104 -16.31 -9.01 7.04
CA TRP A 104 -16.34 -8.05 8.13
C TRP A 104 -17.34 -8.54 9.17
N LYS A 105 -16.98 -8.52 10.46
CA LYS A 105 -18.01 -8.66 11.48
C LYS A 105 -19.04 -7.57 11.15
N PRO A 106 -20.34 -7.91 10.99
CA PRO A 106 -21.33 -6.97 10.48
C PRO A 106 -21.52 -5.74 11.38
N ASN A 107 -20.92 -5.76 12.58
CA ASN A 107 -20.97 -4.68 13.55
C ASN A 107 -19.58 -4.05 13.66
N GLY A 108 -19.45 -2.82 13.15
CA GLY A 108 -18.29 -1.98 13.44
C GLY A 108 -18.24 -1.65 14.94
N VAL A 109 -17.03 -1.53 15.48
CA VAL A 109 -16.80 -1.09 16.85
C VAL A 109 -16.20 0.30 16.81
N THR A 110 -16.71 1.21 17.64
CA THR A 110 -16.08 2.53 17.80
C THR A 110 -14.80 2.37 18.60
N VAL A 111 -13.67 2.73 17.98
CA VAL A 111 -12.32 2.63 18.56
C VAL A 111 -11.70 3.99 18.89
N ALA A 112 -12.31 5.08 18.41
CA ALA A 112 -11.94 6.46 18.74
C ALA A 112 -13.19 7.35 18.72
N GLY A 113 -13.31 8.26 19.69
CA GLY A 113 -14.47 9.13 19.84
C GLY A 113 -15.72 8.40 20.34
N GLY A 114 -16.88 8.66 19.71
CA GLY A 114 -18.16 8.02 20.04
C GLY A 114 -18.98 8.68 21.15
N ASN A 115 -18.45 9.71 21.82
CA ASN A 115 -19.11 10.41 22.93
C ASN A 115 -19.75 11.75 22.52
N GLY A 116 -20.25 11.82 21.29
CA GLY A 116 -20.80 13.04 20.70
C GLY A 116 -19.73 14.02 20.18
N LYS A 117 -20.21 15.07 19.51
CA LYS A 117 -19.37 16.17 19.00
C LYS A 117 -18.93 17.06 20.16
N GLY A 118 -17.63 17.33 20.29
CA GLY A 118 -17.12 18.24 21.32
C GLY A 118 -15.60 18.34 21.37
N THR A 119 -15.09 19.04 22.39
CA THR A 119 -13.65 19.32 22.59
C THR A 119 -13.00 18.39 23.63
N GLY A 120 -13.80 17.60 24.35
CA GLY A 120 -13.31 16.61 25.31
C GLY A 120 -12.34 15.61 24.66
N ILE A 121 -11.45 15.01 25.44
CA ILE A 121 -10.41 14.12 24.91
C ILE A 121 -10.96 12.73 24.48
N ASN A 122 -12.19 12.42 24.89
CA ASN A 122 -12.99 11.29 24.41
C ASN A 122 -14.01 11.70 23.32
N GLN A 123 -13.96 12.94 22.84
CA GLN A 123 -14.84 13.51 21.81
C GLN A 123 -14.02 13.98 20.60
N LEU A 124 -14.68 14.08 19.45
CA LEU A 124 -14.12 14.58 18.20
C LEU A 124 -15.10 15.58 17.57
N SER A 125 -14.60 16.50 16.75
CA SER A 125 -15.39 17.51 16.07
C SER A 125 -15.03 17.57 14.58
N MET A 126 -15.91 16.98 13.76
CA MET A 126 -15.74 16.85 12.31
C MET A 126 -14.36 16.30 11.91
N PRO A 127 -13.93 15.13 12.44
CA PRO A 127 -12.64 14.55 12.06
C PRO A 127 -12.62 14.23 10.57
N SER A 128 -11.49 14.47 9.91
CA SER A 128 -11.38 14.40 8.44
C SER A 128 -10.37 13.37 7.93
N GLY A 129 -9.39 12.97 8.72
CA GLY A 129 -8.35 12.04 8.29
C GLY A 129 -7.86 11.21 9.46
N LEU A 130 -7.34 10.02 9.15
CA LEU A 130 -6.80 9.11 10.15
C LEU A 130 -5.66 8.28 9.59
N TYR A 131 -4.76 7.88 10.49
CA TYR A 131 -3.72 6.91 10.22
C TYR A 131 -3.68 5.87 11.33
N VAL A 132 -3.39 4.62 10.95
CA VAL A 132 -3.22 3.51 11.89
C VAL A 132 -1.81 2.96 11.70
N ASP A 133 -1.03 2.92 12.76
CA ASP A 133 0.32 2.35 12.74
C ASP A 133 0.32 0.83 12.99
N ASP A 134 1.51 0.22 12.95
CA ASP A 134 1.70 -1.22 13.14
C ASP A 134 1.38 -1.67 14.58
N GLU A 135 1.41 -0.74 15.54
CA GLU A 135 1.00 -0.94 16.92
C GLU A 135 -0.54 -0.83 17.10
N GLN A 136 -1.29 -0.64 16.01
CA GLN A 136 -2.74 -0.38 15.98
C GLN A 136 -3.14 0.91 16.72
N THR A 137 -2.21 1.83 16.92
CA THR A 137 -2.50 3.16 17.44
C THR A 137 -3.08 4.01 16.31
N ILE A 138 -4.15 4.73 16.62
CA ILE A 138 -4.91 5.53 15.67
C ILE A 138 -4.60 7.00 15.92
N TYR A 139 -4.14 7.69 14.88
CA TYR A 139 -3.99 9.15 14.86
C TYR A 139 -5.15 9.74 14.09
N VAL A 140 -5.85 10.71 14.68
CA VAL A 140 -7.03 11.34 14.07
C VAL A 140 -6.80 12.84 13.91
N ALA A 141 -7.01 13.35 12.70
CA ALA A 141 -7.10 14.77 12.44
C ALA A 141 -8.47 15.30 12.89
N ASP A 142 -8.51 15.86 14.10
CA ASP A 142 -9.70 16.41 14.75
C ASP A 142 -9.90 17.87 14.29
N ARG A 143 -10.36 18.01 13.04
CA ARG A 143 -10.28 19.23 12.22
C ARG A 143 -10.81 20.49 12.91
N GLU A 144 -12.02 20.46 13.44
CA GLU A 144 -12.64 21.66 14.06
C GLU A 144 -12.15 21.90 15.49
N ASN A 145 -11.40 20.97 16.07
CA ASN A 145 -10.68 21.19 17.34
C ASN A 145 -9.20 21.54 17.11
N HIS A 146 -8.75 21.62 15.86
CA HIS A 146 -7.40 22.07 15.47
C HIS A 146 -6.26 21.29 16.15
N ARG A 147 -6.40 19.96 16.19
CA ARG A 147 -5.47 19.07 16.89
C ARG A 147 -5.39 17.71 16.20
N ILE A 148 -4.30 17.00 16.48
CA ILE A 148 -4.19 15.56 16.21
C ILE A 148 -4.33 14.82 17.53
N VAL A 149 -5.19 13.80 17.56
CA VAL A 149 -5.44 12.98 18.74
C VAL A 149 -5.00 11.55 18.48
N GLU A 150 -4.16 11.01 19.37
CA GLU A 150 -3.72 9.61 19.40
C GLU A 150 -4.69 8.76 20.25
N TRP A 151 -5.03 7.57 19.76
CA TRP A 151 -5.83 6.57 20.46
C TRP A 151 -5.13 5.22 20.39
N LYS A 152 -4.67 4.73 21.54
CA LYS A 152 -4.08 3.39 21.65
C LYS A 152 -5.16 2.31 21.63
N PRO A 153 -4.83 1.06 21.24
CA PRO A 153 -5.78 -0.05 21.27
C PRO A 153 -6.47 -0.19 22.63
N GLY A 154 -7.81 -0.18 22.63
CA GLY A 154 -8.62 -0.32 23.84
C GLY A 154 -8.76 0.95 24.70
N ALA A 155 -8.18 2.08 24.29
CA ALA A 155 -8.34 3.34 25.01
C ALA A 155 -9.78 3.86 24.92
N THR A 156 -10.28 4.42 26.02
CA THR A 156 -11.61 5.07 26.10
C THR A 156 -11.55 6.59 25.88
N SER A 157 -10.34 7.15 25.88
CA SER A 157 -10.05 8.54 25.55
C SER A 157 -8.72 8.65 24.81
N GLY A 158 -8.56 9.69 24.01
CA GLY A 158 -7.33 9.94 23.28
C GLY A 158 -6.27 10.69 24.09
N GLN A 159 -5.22 11.11 23.39
CA GLN A 159 -4.19 12.03 23.86
C GLN A 159 -3.90 13.04 22.75
N VAL A 160 -3.82 14.34 23.05
CA VAL A 160 -3.40 15.33 22.06
C VAL A 160 -1.89 15.18 21.84
N VAL A 161 -1.49 14.94 20.60
CA VAL A 161 -0.08 14.73 20.22
C VAL A 161 0.46 15.82 19.29
N ALA A 162 -0.41 16.61 18.68
CA ALA A 162 -0.04 17.82 17.93
C ALA A 162 -1.18 18.84 17.94
N GLY A 163 -0.85 20.13 17.91
CA GLY A 163 -1.82 21.22 18.00
C GLY A 163 -2.52 21.29 19.37
N GLY A 164 -3.80 21.71 19.38
CA GLY A 164 -4.58 21.84 20.62
C GLY A 164 -4.30 23.10 21.45
N ASN A 165 -3.38 23.96 21.01
CA ASN A 165 -3.06 25.25 21.64
C ASN A 165 -3.84 26.42 21.00
N GLY A 166 -5.09 26.15 20.60
CA GLY A 166 -5.92 27.07 19.81
C GLY A 166 -5.63 27.04 18.30
N ALA A 167 -6.55 27.63 17.54
CA ALA A 167 -6.42 27.83 16.10
C ALA A 167 -5.29 28.81 15.80
N GLY A 168 -4.36 28.45 14.92
CA GLY A 168 -3.32 29.39 14.49
C GLY A 168 -2.21 28.75 13.67
N SER A 169 -1.20 29.56 13.35
CA SER A 169 -0.07 29.18 12.48
C SER A 169 1.27 29.11 13.21
N ASN A 170 1.30 29.36 14.52
CA ASN A 170 2.51 29.19 15.33
C ASN A 170 3.01 27.74 15.29
N ALA A 171 4.28 27.53 15.66
CA ALA A 171 4.91 26.21 15.61
C ALA A 171 4.18 25.17 16.48
N ASN A 172 3.54 25.58 17.57
CA ASN A 172 2.76 24.72 18.46
C ASN A 172 1.24 24.73 18.16
N GLN A 173 0.81 25.30 17.03
CA GLN A 173 -0.59 25.43 16.64
C GLN A 173 -0.85 24.78 15.28
N LEU A 174 -2.10 24.37 15.09
CA LEU A 174 -2.64 23.91 13.81
C LEU A 174 -3.90 24.72 13.51
N TYR A 175 -4.34 24.69 12.25
CA TYR A 175 -5.60 25.27 11.83
C TYR A 175 -6.27 24.37 10.79
N GLN A 176 -7.35 23.73 11.23
CA GLN A 176 -8.11 22.74 10.45
C GLN A 176 -7.21 21.68 9.79
N PRO A 177 -6.49 20.86 10.58
CA PRO A 177 -5.73 19.75 10.01
C PRO A 177 -6.69 18.79 9.30
N PHE A 178 -6.35 18.41 8.06
CA PHE A 178 -7.22 17.57 7.24
C PHE A 178 -6.84 16.09 7.31
N ASP A 179 -5.55 15.80 7.33
CA ASP A 179 -5.00 14.45 7.25
C ASP A 179 -3.67 14.35 8.01
N VAL A 180 -3.30 13.13 8.39
CA VAL A 180 -2.10 12.84 9.15
C VAL A 180 -1.56 11.47 8.76
N ILE A 181 -0.25 11.33 8.65
CA ILE A 181 0.44 10.04 8.50
C ILE A 181 1.65 9.96 9.44
N VAL A 182 2.14 8.76 9.72
CA VAL A 182 3.40 8.55 10.44
C VAL A 182 4.54 8.30 9.46
N ASP A 183 5.60 9.09 9.55
CA ASP A 183 6.90 8.78 8.98
C ASP A 183 7.68 7.94 9.99
N LYS A 184 7.77 6.64 9.72
CA LYS A 184 8.41 5.66 10.61
C LYS A 184 9.92 5.87 10.72
N GLU A 185 10.59 6.31 9.66
CA GLU A 185 12.05 6.49 9.68
C GLU A 185 12.46 7.68 10.55
N SER A 186 11.68 8.77 10.54
CA SER A 186 11.95 9.96 11.35
C SER A 186 11.17 10.01 12.68
N ASP A 187 10.41 8.96 13.01
CA ASP A 187 9.48 8.88 14.15
C ASP A 187 8.65 10.18 14.32
N SER A 188 8.05 10.64 13.22
CA SER A 188 7.34 11.91 13.15
C SER A 188 5.96 11.77 12.53
N LEU A 189 5.03 12.64 12.94
CA LEU A 189 3.76 12.86 12.27
C LEU A 189 3.98 13.83 11.10
N ILE A 190 3.44 13.50 9.93
CA ILE A 190 3.32 14.41 8.80
C ILE A 190 1.86 14.83 8.71
N ILE A 191 1.61 16.12 8.95
CA ILE A 191 0.28 16.67 9.14
C ILE A 191 -0.06 17.63 8.01
N CYS A 192 -1.23 17.42 7.44
CA CYS A 192 -1.83 18.28 6.44
C CYS A 192 -2.55 19.43 7.14
N ASP A 193 -1.85 20.54 7.39
CA ASP A 193 -2.38 21.71 8.10
C ASP A 193 -3.11 22.65 7.11
N GLN A 194 -4.24 22.17 6.60
CA GLN A 194 -4.95 22.75 5.44
C GLN A 194 -5.30 24.23 5.62
N GLY A 195 -5.82 24.63 6.78
CA GLY A 195 -6.21 26.02 7.03
C GLY A 195 -5.04 26.99 6.94
N ASN A 196 -3.82 26.52 7.25
CA ASN A 196 -2.58 27.26 7.10
C ASN A 196 -1.86 27.00 5.75
N LYS A 197 -2.45 26.20 4.86
CA LYS A 197 -1.93 25.88 3.52
C LYS A 197 -0.49 25.35 3.55
N ARG A 198 -0.21 24.46 4.49
CA ARG A 198 1.13 23.90 4.72
C ARG A 198 1.07 22.43 5.13
N VAL A 199 2.22 21.78 5.04
CA VAL A 199 2.45 20.46 5.62
C VAL A 199 3.50 20.59 6.71
N VAL A 200 3.18 20.03 7.88
CA VAL A 200 3.97 20.15 9.10
C VAL A 200 4.51 18.79 9.47
N ARG A 201 5.81 18.72 9.79
CA ARG A 201 6.41 17.57 10.48
C ARG A 201 6.39 17.84 11.98
N TRP A 202 5.82 16.93 12.76
CA TRP A 202 5.71 17.05 14.21
C TRP A 202 6.34 15.82 14.87
N PRO A 203 7.17 15.94 15.91
CA PRO A 203 7.71 14.77 16.59
C PRO A 203 6.60 13.88 17.13
N ARG A 204 6.59 12.58 16.79
CA ARG A 204 5.50 11.67 17.20
C ARG A 204 5.39 11.54 18.72
N ARG A 205 6.50 11.71 19.44
CA ARG A 205 6.58 11.59 20.89
C ARG A 205 7.18 12.85 21.50
N ASN A 206 6.57 13.33 22.59
CA ASN A 206 7.02 14.50 23.36
C ASN A 206 7.21 15.79 22.51
N GLY A 207 6.57 15.88 21.34
CA GLY A 207 6.65 17.04 20.47
C GLY A 207 5.77 18.18 20.97
N ILE A 208 6.38 19.32 21.30
CA ILE A 208 5.65 20.54 21.71
C ILE A 208 5.36 21.49 20.55
N SER A 209 6.01 21.27 19.40
CA SER A 209 5.91 22.09 18.20
C SER A 209 6.27 21.30 16.95
N GLY A 210 5.70 21.69 15.82
CA GLY A 210 6.03 21.19 14.50
C GLY A 210 6.82 22.17 13.65
N GLU A 211 7.44 21.63 12.61
CA GLU A 211 8.22 22.33 11.60
C GLU A 211 7.46 22.32 10.27
N THR A 212 7.36 23.47 9.60
CA THR A 212 6.77 23.52 8.26
C THR A 212 7.77 22.96 7.25
N ILE A 213 7.43 21.82 6.64
CA ILE A 213 8.29 21.18 5.64
C ILE A 213 7.91 21.56 4.21
N ILE A 214 6.64 21.90 3.97
CA ILE A 214 6.12 22.34 2.67
C ILE A 214 5.12 23.47 2.89
N SER A 215 5.30 24.59 2.20
CA SER A 215 4.43 25.77 2.28
C SER A 215 3.65 26.00 0.99
N ASN A 216 2.58 26.81 1.05
CA ASN A 216 1.76 27.21 -0.11
C ASN A 216 1.12 26.03 -0.85
N ILE A 217 0.65 25.03 -0.09
CA ILE A 217 -0.04 23.87 -0.63
C ILE A 217 -1.40 23.72 0.05
N PHE A 218 -2.48 23.64 -0.74
CA PHE A 218 -3.81 23.39 -0.18
C PHE A 218 -4.00 21.88 -0.01
N CYS A 219 -3.24 21.33 0.94
CA CYS A 219 -3.20 19.91 1.20
C CYS A 219 -4.58 19.38 1.64
N ARG A 220 -4.96 18.21 1.11
CA ARG A 220 -6.09 17.41 1.64
C ARG A 220 -5.68 15.98 2.01
N GLY A 221 -5.05 15.25 1.09
CA GLY A 221 -4.60 13.88 1.35
C GLY A 221 -3.08 13.77 1.35
N LEU A 222 -2.56 12.95 2.27
CA LEU A 222 -1.16 12.59 2.38
C LEU A 222 -0.98 11.08 2.30
N THR A 223 0.07 10.64 1.63
CA THR A 223 0.54 9.25 1.72
C THR A 223 2.03 9.18 1.45
N MET A 224 2.68 8.10 1.90
CA MET A 224 4.11 7.89 1.72
C MET A 224 4.31 6.51 1.12
N ASP A 225 5.22 6.40 0.16
CA ASP A 225 5.63 5.10 -0.38
C ASP A 225 6.73 4.46 0.49
N ASP A 226 7.07 3.21 0.18
CA ASP A 226 8.08 2.44 0.91
C ASP A 226 9.50 3.06 0.80
N ASP A 227 9.73 3.93 -0.20
CA ASP A 227 10.98 4.68 -0.38
C ASP A 227 11.03 5.98 0.47
N GLY A 228 9.96 6.30 1.20
CA GLY A 228 9.84 7.52 1.99
C GLY A 228 9.52 8.78 1.18
N SER A 229 9.07 8.64 -0.08
CA SER A 229 8.58 9.76 -0.88
C SER A 229 7.16 10.12 -0.43
N LEU A 230 6.95 11.41 -0.14
CA LEU A 230 5.68 11.96 0.28
C LEU A 230 4.85 12.37 -0.94
N TYR A 231 3.62 11.87 -1.03
CA TYR A 231 2.64 12.23 -2.04
C TYR A 231 1.54 13.07 -1.40
N ILE A 232 1.25 14.20 -2.03
CA ILE A 232 0.36 15.22 -1.47
C ILE A 232 -0.63 15.63 -2.54
N ILE A 233 -1.92 15.58 -2.19
CA ILE A 233 -2.96 16.22 -2.99
C ILE A 233 -2.91 17.73 -2.71
N ASP A 234 -2.56 18.53 -3.72
CA ASP A 234 -2.82 19.96 -3.74
C ASP A 234 -4.20 20.21 -4.35
N ASN A 235 -5.20 20.34 -3.48
CA ASN A 235 -6.58 20.51 -3.90
C ASN A 235 -6.85 21.92 -4.47
N GLY A 236 -5.96 22.90 -4.23
CA GLY A 236 -6.06 24.22 -4.86
C GLY A 236 -5.70 24.20 -6.35
N ASN A 237 -4.80 23.29 -6.73
CA ASN A 237 -4.34 23.11 -8.11
C ASN A 237 -4.87 21.83 -8.79
N TYR A 238 -5.72 21.06 -8.09
CA TYR A 238 -6.25 19.77 -8.55
C TYR A 238 -5.16 18.82 -9.03
N GLU A 239 -4.09 18.69 -8.24
CA GLU A 239 -2.93 17.89 -8.61
C GLU A 239 -2.40 17.07 -7.45
N VAL A 240 -1.63 16.04 -7.78
CA VAL A 240 -0.83 15.29 -6.84
C VAL A 240 0.63 15.60 -7.11
N ARG A 241 1.35 15.98 -6.06
CA ARG A 241 2.80 16.17 -6.11
C ARG A 241 3.51 15.13 -5.26
N ARG A 242 4.61 14.58 -5.79
CA ARG A 242 5.56 13.74 -5.06
C ARG A 242 6.76 14.57 -4.61
N TYR A 243 7.15 14.43 -3.35
CA TYR A 243 8.32 15.06 -2.73
C TYR A 243 9.23 13.95 -2.22
N ARG A 244 10.48 13.90 -2.67
CA ARG A 244 11.48 13.05 -1.98
C ARG A 244 11.90 13.70 -0.66
N ARG A 245 12.48 12.91 0.24
CA ARG A 245 13.03 13.44 1.50
C ARG A 245 13.98 14.61 1.24
N GLY A 246 13.70 15.75 1.89
CA GLY A 246 14.50 16.97 1.76
C GLY A 246 14.16 17.86 0.55
N GLU A 247 13.30 17.42 -0.37
CA GLU A 247 12.85 18.26 -1.47
C GLU A 247 11.76 19.23 -0.99
N SER A 248 11.94 20.53 -1.25
CA SER A 248 10.91 21.56 -1.02
C SER A 248 10.01 21.79 -2.24
N LYS A 249 10.42 21.30 -3.42
CA LYS A 249 9.68 21.42 -4.67
C LYS A 249 9.26 20.03 -5.16
N GLY A 250 7.96 19.77 -5.11
CA GLY A 250 7.39 18.51 -5.54
C GLY A 250 7.36 18.36 -7.06
N THR A 251 7.45 17.13 -7.52
CA THR A 251 7.23 16.73 -8.92
C THR A 251 5.76 16.41 -9.12
N LEU A 252 5.13 16.97 -10.16
CA LEU A 252 3.76 16.62 -10.55
C LEU A 252 3.70 15.14 -10.97
N VAL A 253 2.78 14.37 -10.37
CA VAL A 253 2.59 12.94 -10.68
C VAL A 253 1.20 12.60 -11.20
N ALA A 254 0.18 13.40 -10.88
CA ALA A 254 -1.18 13.25 -11.40
C ALA A 254 -1.90 14.60 -11.39
N GLY A 255 -2.82 14.84 -12.34
CA GLY A 255 -3.54 16.11 -12.46
C GLY A 255 -2.72 17.23 -13.14
N GLY A 256 -3.03 18.48 -12.82
CA GLY A 256 -2.29 19.67 -13.29
C GLY A 256 -3.19 20.74 -13.94
N HIS A 257 -2.60 21.79 -14.53
CA HIS A 257 -3.35 22.91 -15.14
C HIS A 257 -3.91 22.58 -16.54
N GLY A 258 -4.99 21.80 -16.61
CA GLY A 258 -5.74 21.57 -17.84
C GLY A 258 -7.17 22.10 -17.76
N ILE A 259 -7.89 22.04 -18.87
CA ILE A 259 -9.31 22.39 -18.90
C ILE A 259 -10.07 21.25 -18.20
N ARG A 260 -11.07 21.61 -17.40
CA ARG A 260 -11.91 20.64 -16.68
C ARG A 260 -12.36 19.53 -17.64
N HIS A 261 -12.19 18.28 -17.22
CA HIS A 261 -12.54 17.05 -17.94
C HIS A 261 -11.53 16.52 -18.98
N ASP A 262 -10.40 17.18 -19.21
CA ASP A 262 -9.36 16.61 -20.08
C ASP A 262 -8.79 15.29 -19.53
N PRO A 263 -8.33 14.38 -20.42
CA PRO A 263 -7.49 13.27 -20.03
C PRO A 263 -6.26 13.82 -19.29
N GLY A 264 -6.04 13.39 -18.04
CA GLY A 264 -4.94 13.92 -17.22
C GLY A 264 -5.34 14.93 -16.14
N GLN A 265 -6.63 15.24 -15.96
CA GLN A 265 -7.10 16.16 -14.91
C GLN A 265 -7.73 15.46 -13.70
N LEU A 266 -7.57 16.03 -12.50
CA LEU A 266 -8.31 15.61 -11.29
C LEU A 266 -9.46 16.58 -11.01
N PHE A 267 -10.50 16.10 -10.33
CA PHE A 267 -11.62 16.95 -9.93
C PHE A 267 -11.97 16.74 -8.46
N GLU A 268 -11.75 17.79 -7.66
CA GLU A 268 -11.91 17.77 -6.20
C GLU A 268 -11.31 16.51 -5.53
N PRO A 269 -10.00 16.27 -5.70
CA PRO A 269 -9.35 15.13 -5.08
C PRO A 269 -9.40 15.25 -3.55
N GLN A 270 -9.75 14.15 -2.86
CA GLN A 270 -9.88 14.10 -1.40
C GLN A 270 -8.77 13.27 -0.75
N TYR A 271 -8.73 11.97 -1.06
CA TYR A 271 -7.78 11.00 -0.51
C TYR A 271 -6.92 10.39 -1.59
N ILE A 272 -5.71 10.03 -1.18
CA ILE A 272 -4.67 9.43 -2.01
C ILE A 272 -4.18 8.13 -1.35
N ALA A 273 -3.85 7.14 -2.18
CA ALA A 273 -3.09 5.97 -1.77
C ALA A 273 -2.06 5.64 -2.85
N VAL A 274 -0.94 5.02 -2.47
CA VAL A 274 0.11 4.57 -3.39
C VAL A 274 0.32 3.07 -3.19
N ASP A 275 0.44 2.33 -4.28
CA ASP A 275 0.80 0.91 -4.24
C ASP A 275 2.33 0.70 -4.34
N LYS A 276 2.76 -0.56 -4.19
CA LYS A 276 4.17 -0.97 -4.22
C LYS A 276 4.85 -0.74 -5.58
N ASP A 277 4.07 -0.55 -6.64
CA ASP A 277 4.56 -0.23 -7.98
C ASP A 277 4.58 1.30 -8.21
N HIS A 278 4.43 2.08 -7.14
CA HIS A 278 4.30 3.55 -7.12
C HIS A 278 3.13 4.08 -7.95
N ALA A 279 2.10 3.26 -8.19
CA ALA A 279 0.89 3.74 -8.83
C ALA A 279 0.03 4.50 -7.83
N VAL A 280 -0.47 5.66 -8.26
CA VAL A 280 -1.20 6.59 -7.42
C VAL A 280 -2.69 6.40 -7.61
N TYR A 281 -3.43 6.22 -6.52
CA TYR A 281 -4.88 6.12 -6.49
C TYR A 281 -5.44 7.39 -5.88
N VAL A 282 -6.37 8.05 -6.57
CA VAL A 282 -6.97 9.31 -6.12
C VAL A 282 -8.48 9.18 -6.12
N SER A 283 -9.10 9.51 -5.00
CA SER A 283 -10.56 9.66 -4.90
C SER A 283 -10.97 11.06 -5.35
N GLU A 284 -11.90 11.13 -6.30
CA GLU A 284 -12.40 12.38 -6.88
C GLU A 284 -13.85 12.57 -6.47
N HIS A 285 -14.08 13.46 -5.50
CA HIS A 285 -15.40 13.68 -4.90
C HIS A 285 -16.40 14.18 -5.94
N GLY A 286 -16.03 15.20 -6.73
CA GLY A 286 -16.98 15.82 -7.66
C GLY A 286 -17.27 15.01 -8.92
N GLN A 287 -16.57 13.89 -9.17
CA GLN A 287 -16.86 12.96 -10.28
C GLN A 287 -17.25 11.55 -9.80
N SER A 288 -17.44 11.37 -8.49
CA SER A 288 -17.87 10.11 -7.87
C SER A 288 -17.06 8.90 -8.37
N ARG A 289 -15.73 9.05 -8.42
CA ARG A 289 -14.84 8.01 -8.95
C ARG A 289 -13.51 7.93 -8.21
N VAL A 290 -12.80 6.83 -8.44
CA VAL A 290 -11.41 6.64 -8.05
C VAL A 290 -10.58 6.41 -9.31
N THR A 291 -9.49 7.15 -9.46
CA THR A 291 -8.56 7.03 -10.59
C THR A 291 -7.21 6.50 -10.16
N LYS A 292 -6.64 5.60 -10.96
CA LYS A 292 -5.28 5.05 -10.84
C LYS A 292 -4.39 5.69 -11.89
N TRP A 293 -3.20 6.08 -11.49
CA TRP A 293 -2.17 6.72 -12.31
C TRP A 293 -0.89 5.91 -12.23
N VAL A 294 -0.33 5.55 -13.38
CA VAL A 294 0.83 4.66 -13.49
C VAL A 294 1.97 5.41 -14.15
N LYS A 295 3.18 5.27 -13.58
CA LYS A 295 4.38 5.92 -14.10
C LYS A 295 4.64 5.48 -15.55
N GLY A 296 4.85 6.45 -16.44
CA GLY A 296 5.15 6.21 -17.86
C GLY A 296 3.95 5.84 -18.71
N VAL A 297 2.74 5.77 -18.14
CA VAL A 297 1.49 5.62 -18.87
C VAL A 297 0.84 6.99 -18.96
N GLU A 298 0.55 7.46 -20.17
CA GLU A 298 -0.20 8.70 -20.34
C GLU A 298 -1.68 8.49 -19.96
N GLY A 299 -2.20 9.43 -19.16
CA GLY A 299 -3.59 9.43 -18.73
C GLY A 299 -3.85 8.70 -17.41
N ARG A 300 -5.13 8.38 -17.19
CA ARG A 300 -5.66 7.83 -15.92
C ARG A 300 -6.52 6.61 -16.19
N ILE A 301 -6.53 5.67 -15.26
CA ILE A 301 -7.38 4.48 -15.28
C ILE A 301 -8.50 4.68 -14.25
N ILE A 302 -9.76 4.56 -14.64
CA ILE A 302 -10.88 4.59 -13.68
C ILE A 302 -10.98 3.20 -13.05
N VAL A 303 -10.81 3.12 -11.73
CA VAL A 303 -10.83 1.83 -11.00
C VAL A 303 -12.13 1.60 -10.22
N ALA A 304 -12.88 2.66 -9.91
CA ALA A 304 -14.20 2.56 -9.29
C ALA A 304 -15.03 3.83 -9.56
N GLY A 305 -16.36 3.69 -9.69
CA GLY A 305 -17.28 4.80 -9.91
C GLY A 305 -17.22 5.40 -11.33
N GLY A 306 -18.08 6.39 -11.60
CA GLY A 306 -18.26 7.04 -12.91
C GLY A 306 -19.51 6.55 -13.65
N ASN A 307 -20.54 7.40 -13.76
CA ASN A 307 -21.68 7.17 -14.65
C ASN A 307 -21.45 7.93 -15.97
N GLY A 308 -21.04 7.22 -17.03
CA GLY A 308 -20.94 7.75 -18.38
C GLY A 308 -20.68 6.64 -19.40
N LYS A 309 -21.59 6.48 -20.37
CA LYS A 309 -21.57 5.46 -21.44
C LYS A 309 -20.31 5.53 -22.31
N GLY A 310 -19.67 4.38 -22.57
CA GLY A 310 -18.67 4.15 -23.63
C GLY A 310 -17.74 2.97 -23.30
N PRO A 311 -17.30 2.18 -24.31
CA PRO A 311 -17.83 0.85 -24.60
C PRO A 311 -17.08 -0.29 -23.90
N GLU A 312 -17.66 -1.48 -24.01
CA GLU A 312 -17.08 -2.76 -23.63
C GLU A 312 -15.59 -2.85 -24.00
N LEU A 313 -14.73 -2.93 -22.99
CA LEU A 313 -13.53 -3.76 -22.88
C LEU A 313 -12.74 -3.24 -21.68
N THR A 314 -12.96 -3.86 -20.53
CA THR A 314 -11.94 -4.44 -19.63
C THR A 314 -12.63 -4.77 -18.31
N ARG A 315 -13.15 -6.00 -18.20
CA ARG A 315 -13.30 -6.64 -16.89
C ARG A 315 -11.88 -6.84 -16.35
N MET A 316 -11.34 -5.86 -15.62
CA MET A 316 -10.28 -6.13 -14.64
C MET A 316 -10.83 -5.76 -13.27
N ILE A 317 -11.30 -6.79 -12.60
CA ILE A 317 -11.52 -6.82 -11.17
C ILE A 317 -10.16 -6.47 -10.54
N VAL A 318 -9.97 -5.24 -10.08
CA VAL A 318 -8.93 -4.93 -9.11
C VAL A 318 -9.62 -4.77 -7.76
N ARG A 319 -9.81 -5.91 -7.08
CA ARG A 319 -10.00 -5.94 -5.64
C ARG A 319 -8.70 -5.44 -5.00
N SER A 320 -8.58 -4.14 -4.77
CA SER A 320 -7.52 -3.60 -3.91
C SER A 320 -7.96 -3.72 -2.45
N TYR A 321 -7.63 -4.84 -1.82
CA TYR A 321 -7.43 -4.90 -0.38
C TYR A 321 -6.31 -5.90 -0.07
N LYS A 322 -5.18 -5.40 0.42
CA LYS A 322 -4.56 -5.86 1.67
C LYS A 322 -3.33 -5.01 2.01
N PHE A 323 -3.39 -4.42 3.19
CA PHE A 323 -2.27 -4.00 4.02
C PHE A 323 -1.20 -5.13 4.09
N SER A 324 0.08 -4.78 3.90
CA SER A 324 1.24 -5.59 4.34
C SER A 324 1.66 -5.07 5.73
N THR A 325 1.69 -5.93 6.76
CA THR A 325 2.88 -6.67 7.26
C THR A 325 4.16 -5.87 7.28
#